data_AF-A0A656D9U2-F1
#
_entry.id   AF-A0A656D9U2-F1
#
_cell.length_a   1.000
_cell.length_b   1.000
_cell.length_c   1.000
_cell.angle_alpha   90.00
_cell.angle_beta   90.00
_cell.angle_gamma   90.00
#
_symmetry.space_group_name_H-M   'P 1'
#
loop_
_entity.id
_entity.type
_entity.pdbx_description
1 polymer ?
#
loop_
_entity_poly.entity_id
_entity_poly.type
_entity_poly.pdbx_seq_one_letter_code
_entity_poly.pdbx_strand_id
1 'polypeptide(L)' 'MRIILILLTAIFFAGLTFNIQDKKELKWYSFSDGLKLAKSENKKVLIDVYTDWCEWCKKMDEEVYTNSTVK' A
#
# COMPACT_ATOMS: atom_id res chain seq x y z
N MET A 1 -24.47 23.13 -31.59
CA MET A 1 -24.61 23.36 -30.13
C MET A 1 -24.71 22.09 -29.30
N ARG A 2 -25.56 21.10 -29.64
CA ARG A 2 -25.68 19.83 -28.88
C ARG A 2 -24.40 18.98 -28.85
N ILE A 3 -23.68 18.86 -29.97
CA ILE A 3 -22.45 18.04 -30.07
C ILE A 3 -21.28 18.64 -29.25
N ILE A 4 -21.13 19.96 -29.24
CA ILE A 4 -20.11 20.66 -28.44
C ILE A 4 -20.38 20.47 -26.95
N LEU A 5 -21.66 20.50 -26.53
CA LEU A 5 -22.05 20.23 -25.15
C LEU A 5 -21.70 18.80 -24.73
N ILE A 6 -21.94 17.81 -25.60
CA ILE A 6 -21.62 16.40 -25.35
C ILE A 6 -20.10 16.19 -25.22
N LEU A 7 -19.30 16.83 -26.09
CA LEU A 7 -17.83 16.74 -26.03
C LEU A 7 -17.27 17.40 -24.77
N LEU A 8 -17.81 18.56 -24.36
CA LEU A 8 -17.42 19.22 -23.11
C LEU A 8 -17.77 18.37 -21.87
N THR A 9 -18.93 17.71 -21.87
CA THR A 9 -19.30 16.81 -20.77
C THR A 9 -18.43 15.56 -20.70
N ALA A 10 -18.00 15.02 -21.84
CA ALA A 10 -17.11 13.86 -21.89
C ALA A 10 -15.69 14.19 -21.41
N ILE A 11 -15.17 15.38 -21.76
CA ILE A 11 -13.85 15.85 -21.30
C ILE A 11 -13.86 16.10 -19.78
N PHE A 12 -14.95 16.63 -19.24
CA PHE A 12 -15.11 16.81 -17.79
C PHE A 12 -15.13 15.47 -17.04
N PHE A 13 -15.81 14.45 -17.59
CA PHE A 13 -15.88 13.12 -16.98
C PHE A 13 -14.55 12.35 -17.03
N ALA A 14 -13.75 12.56 -18.09
CA ALA A 14 -12.42 11.96 -18.22
C ALA A 14 -11.38 12.52 -17.23
N GLY A 15 -11.61 13.72 -16.67
CA GLY A 15 -10.72 14.32 -15.68
C GLY A 15 -10.82 13.73 -14.26
N LEU A 16 -11.88 12.95 -13.97
CA LEU A 16 -12.16 12.40 -12.64
C LEU A 16 -11.40 11.09 -12.33
N THR A 17 -10.74 10.46 -13.30
CA THR A 17 -10.15 9.12 -13.13
C THR A 17 -8.69 9.09 -12.72
N PHE A 18 -8.02 10.24 -12.57
CA PHE A 18 -6.64 10.30 -12.13
C PHE A 18 -6.61 10.69 -10.66
N ASN A 19 -6.53 9.73 -9.74
CA ASN A 19 -5.93 9.85 -8.39
C ASN A 19 -6.23 8.61 -7.50
N ILE A 20 -6.12 7.39 -8.02
CA ILE A 20 -6.00 6.21 -7.15
C ILE A 20 -4.52 5.89 -7.03
N GLN A 21 -3.86 6.61 -6.12
CA GLN A 21 -2.52 6.23 -5.69
C GLN A 21 -2.71 5.11 -4.67
N ASP A 22 -2.63 3.86 -5.12
CA ASP A 22 -2.65 2.69 -4.25
C ASP A 22 -1.49 2.81 -3.26
N LYS A 23 -1.76 3.38 -2.06
CA LYS A 23 -0.86 3.27 -0.92
C LYS A 23 -0.80 1.80 -0.59
N LYS A 24 0.25 1.13 -1.07
CA LYS A 24 0.46 -0.29 -0.86
C LYS A 24 0.86 -0.47 0.60
N GLU A 25 -0.13 -0.71 1.45
CA GLU A 25 0.05 -0.98 2.86
C GLU A 25 0.79 -2.32 3.03
N LEU A 26 1.78 -2.36 3.93
CA LEU A 26 2.49 -3.60 4.25
C LEU A 26 1.53 -4.56 4.94
N LYS A 27 1.42 -5.78 4.40
CA LYS A 27 0.57 -6.81 4.96
C LYS A 27 1.37 -7.72 5.88
N TRP A 28 1.15 -7.58 7.18
CA TRP A 28 1.71 -8.44 8.21
C TRP A 28 0.93 -9.75 8.34
N TYR A 29 1.64 -10.83 8.65
CA TYR A 29 1.08 -12.16 8.88
C TYR A 29 1.46 -12.63 10.28
N SER A 30 0.65 -13.56 10.82
CA SER A 30 1.07 -14.32 12.00
C SER A 30 2.37 -15.07 11.70
N PHE A 31 3.15 -15.35 12.73
CA PHE A 31 4.42 -16.08 12.57
C PHE A 31 4.25 -17.40 11.81
N SER A 32 3.23 -18.21 12.16
CA SER A 32 3.00 -19.51 11.51
C SER A 32 2.58 -19.36 10.05
N ASP A 33 1.67 -18.43 9.75
CA ASP A 33 1.16 -18.26 8.39
C ASP A 33 2.21 -17.61 7.48
N GLY A 34 2.98 -16.65 8.02
CA GLY A 34 4.11 -16.02 7.34
C GLY A 34 5.17 -17.05 6.94
N LEU A 35 5.52 -17.99 7.84
CA LEU A 35 6.47 -19.06 7.52
C LEU A 35 5.95 -20.01 6.44
N LYS A 36 4.66 -20.40 6.48
CA LYS A 36 4.04 -21.23 5.45
C LYS A 36 4.07 -20.53 4.09
N LEU A 37 3.68 -19.25 4.07
CA LEU A 37 3.64 -18.42 2.87
C LEU A 37 5.05 -18.21 2.28
N ALA A 38 6.02 -17.85 3.11
CA ALA A 38 7.39 -17.66 2.67
C ALA A 38 8.01 -18.93 2.09
N LYS A 39 7.69 -20.10 2.68
CA LYS A 39 8.08 -21.40 2.13
C LYS A 39 7.42 -21.67 0.78
N SER A 40 6.12 -21.40 0.62
CA SER A 40 5.42 -21.60 -0.66
C SER A 40 5.90 -20.65 -1.76
N GLU A 41 6.26 -19.42 -1.40
CA GLU A 41 6.73 -18.39 -2.35
C GLU A 41 8.25 -18.39 -2.53
N ASN A 42 8.98 -19.23 -1.79
CA ASN A 42 10.45 -19.26 -1.74
C ASN A 42 11.07 -17.87 -1.46
N LYS A 43 10.54 -17.17 -0.46
CA LYS A 43 11.01 -15.84 -0.02
C LYS A 43 11.65 -15.88 1.35
N LYS A 44 12.53 -14.91 1.61
CA LYS A 44 13.06 -14.64 2.95
C LYS A 44 11.96 -14.06 3.84
N VAL A 45 12.11 -14.25 5.16
CA VAL A 45 11.15 -13.78 6.17
C VAL A 45 11.78 -12.62 6.93
N LEU A 46 11.04 -11.51 7.05
CA LEU A 46 11.31 -10.46 8.03
C LEU A 46 10.43 -10.72 9.26
N ILE A 47 11.04 -10.79 10.44
CA ILE A 47 10.32 -10.90 11.70
C ILE A 47 10.43 -9.55 12.38
N ASP A 48 9.29 -8.87 12.52
CA ASP A 48 9.19 -7.66 13.33
C ASP A 48 8.75 -8.02 14.74
N VAL A 49 9.52 -7.58 15.74
CA VAL A 49 9.25 -7.85 17.16
C VAL A 49 8.88 -6.53 17.81
N TYR A 50 7.60 -6.41 18.14
CA TYR A 50 7.00 -5.17 18.61
C TYR A 50 6.48 -5.28 20.05
N THR A 51 6.45 -4.14 20.74
CA THR A 51 5.70 -3.94 21.99
C THR A 51 5.19 -2.50 22.06
N ASP A 52 4.05 -2.26 22.72
CA ASP A 52 3.34 -0.98 22.68
C ASP A 52 4.15 0.21 23.24
N TRP A 53 5.13 -0.05 24.09
CA TRP A 53 6.00 0.95 24.69
C TRP A 53 7.33 1.15 23.94
N CYS A 54 7.56 0.43 22.84
CA CYS A 54 8.77 0.57 22.03
C CYS A 54 8.68 1.80 21.12
N GLU A 55 9.35 2.89 21.51
CA GLU A 55 9.35 4.14 20.75
C GLU A 55 10.05 4.00 19.38
N TRP A 56 11.15 3.24 19.31
CA TRP A 56 11.85 2.99 18.05
C TRP A 56 11.03 2.15 17.06
N CYS A 57 10.22 1.23 17.57
CA CYS A 57 9.35 0.40 16.73
C CYS A 57 8.30 1.28 16.04
N LYS A 58 7.65 2.19 16.79
CA LYS A 58 6.71 3.18 16.24
C LYS A 58 7.37 4.08 15.19
N LYS A 59 8.60 4.54 15.45
CA LYS A 59 9.34 5.35 14.48
C LYS A 59 9.62 4.59 13.18
N MET A 60 9.95 3.31 13.26
CA MET A 60 10.13 2.44 12.10
C MET A 60 8.82 2.26 11.32
N ASP A 61 7.70 2.04 12.02
CA ASP A 61 6.37 1.95 11.41
C ASP A 61 6.02 3.22 10.63
N GLU A 62 6.29 4.39 11.22
CA GLU A 62 5.95 5.70 10.64
C GLU A 62 6.88 6.10 9.47
N GLU A 63 8.19 5.91 9.60
CA GLU A 63 9.17 6.46 8.65
C GLU A 63 9.66 5.46 7.61
N VAL A 64 9.70 4.16 7.95
CA VAL A 64 10.27 3.11 7.09
C VAL A 64 9.16 2.33 6.41
N TYR A 65 8.21 1.79 7.16
CA TYR A 65 7.17 0.91 6.63
C TYR A 65 6.10 1.63 5.81
N THR A 66 5.94 2.95 5.95
CA THR A 66 5.10 3.76 5.05
C THR A 66 5.80 4.19 3.76
N ASN A 67 7.12 4.00 3.66
CA ASN A 67 7.90 4.44 2.52
C ASN A 67 7.65 3.50 1.32
N SER A 68 7.21 4.04 0.19
CA SER A 68 6.86 3.26 -1.01
C SER A 68 8.03 2.51 -1.66
N THR A 69 9.27 2.82 -1.27
CA THR A 69 10.47 2.09 -1.70
C THR A 69 10.70 0.81 -0.90
N VAL A 70 10.10 0.68 0.28
CA VAL A 70 10.18 -0.50 1.15
C VAL A 70 9.04 -1.45 0.78
N LYS A 71 9.37 -2.73 0.54
CA LYS A 71 8.46 -3.77 0.02
C LYS A 71 8.69 -5.12 0.66
#